data_AF-A0A925AS26-F1
#
_entry.id   AF-A0A925AS26-F1
#
_cell.length_a   1.000
_cell.length_b   1.000
_cell.length_c   1.000
_cell.angle_alpha   90.00
_cell.angle_beta   90.00
_cell.angle_gamma   90.00
#
_symmetry.space_group_name_H-M   'P 1'
#
loop_
_entity.id
_entity.type
_entity.pdbx_description
1 polymer ?
#
loop_
_entity_poly.entity_id
_entity_poly.type
_entity_poly.pdbx_seq_one_letter_code
_entity_poly.pdbx_strand_id
1 'polypeptide(L)'
;MTADSDVAAAIIELSRWVRVACHQPVKLMLEATLPDTKSRQIYQMTEETVGRNQICKACKVSSSTVSDVQQKCISLGLMSVSGDGRRKRLFDLNDFDLLSSTADK
;
A
#
# COMPACT_ATOMS: atom_id res chain seq x y z
N MET A 1 9.92 11.80 -35.83
CA MET A 1 10.10 11.29 -34.45
C MET A 1 8.94 11.76 -33.56
N THR A 2 7.68 11.58 -33.98
CA THR A 2 6.49 12.11 -33.26
C THR A 2 5.61 11.00 -32.68
N ALA A 3 5.52 9.85 -33.35
CA ALA A 3 4.68 8.73 -32.93
C ALA A 3 5.01 8.22 -31.50
N ASP A 4 6.29 8.11 -31.14
CA ASP A 4 6.69 7.66 -29.80
C ASP A 4 6.27 8.65 -28.70
N SER A 5 6.26 9.95 -29.02
CA SER A 5 5.81 11.01 -28.10
C SER A 5 4.29 10.98 -27.92
N ASP A 6 3.54 10.72 -28.99
CA ASP A 6 2.09 10.65 -28.94
C ASP A 6 1.60 9.41 -28.17
N VAL A 7 2.30 8.27 -28.33
CA VAL A 7 2.04 7.04 -27.56
C VAL A 7 2.34 7.26 -26.08
N ALA A 8 3.46 7.90 -25.73
CA ALA A 8 3.79 8.20 -24.35
C ALA A 8 2.73 9.11 -23.69
N ALA A 9 2.26 10.14 -24.40
CA ALA A 9 1.20 11.02 -23.93
C ALA A 9 -0.12 10.26 -23.69
N ALA A 10 -0.51 9.38 -24.61
CA ALA A 10 -1.70 8.56 -24.46
C ALA A 10 -1.61 7.62 -23.24
N ILE A 11 -0.44 7.01 -23.00
CA ILE A 11 -0.22 6.13 -21.84
C ILE A 11 -0.35 6.92 -20.52
N ILE A 12 0.21 8.13 -20.46
CA ILE A 12 0.10 8.99 -19.28
C ILE A 12 -1.36 9.33 -19.01
N GLU A 13 -2.12 9.72 -20.05
CA GLU A 13 -3.53 10.08 -19.91
C GLU A 13 -4.37 8.87 -19.46
N LEU A 14 -4.18 7.70 -20.07
CA LEU A 14 -4.82 6.45 -19.64
C LEU A 14 -4.48 6.12 -18.18
N SER A 15 -3.22 6.25 -17.78
CA SER A 15 -2.78 5.98 -16.42
C SER A 15 -3.43 6.93 -15.41
N ARG A 16 -3.63 8.20 -15.79
CA ARG A 16 -4.34 9.18 -14.98
C ARG A 16 -5.82 8.80 -14.83
N TRP A 17 -6.48 8.44 -15.91
CA TRP A 17 -7.90 8.06 -15.88
C TRP A 17 -8.14 6.79 -15.07
N VAL A 18 -7.28 5.78 -15.23
CA VAL A 18 -7.30 4.56 -14.42
C VAL A 18 -7.09 4.90 -12.94
N ARG A 19 -6.13 5.77 -12.60
CA ARG A 19 -5.89 6.17 -11.21
C ARG A 19 -7.13 6.84 -10.60
N VAL A 20 -7.78 7.76 -11.32
CA VAL A 20 -9.00 8.43 -10.85
C VAL A 20 -10.15 7.44 -10.70
N ALA A 21 -10.39 6.59 -11.70
CA ALA A 21 -11.47 5.61 -11.68
C ALA A 21 -11.30 4.55 -10.58
N CYS A 22 -10.07 4.15 -10.30
CA CYS A 22 -9.76 3.14 -9.28
C CYS A 22 -9.56 3.72 -7.87
N HIS A 23 -9.46 5.04 -7.72
CA HIS A 23 -9.16 5.67 -6.42
C HIS A 23 -10.15 5.24 -5.33
N GLN A 24 -11.45 5.44 -5.56
CA GLN A 24 -12.47 5.13 -4.57
C GLN A 24 -12.60 3.61 -4.28
N PRO A 25 -12.64 2.71 -5.28
CA PRO A 25 -12.63 1.26 -5.02
C PRO A 25 -11.41 0.80 -4.20
N VAL A 26 -10.22 1.31 -4.51
CA VAL A 26 -9.00 0.98 -3.77
C VAL A 26 -9.07 1.52 -2.34
N LYS A 27 -9.54 2.75 -2.15
CA LYS A 27 -9.76 3.33 -0.82
C LYS A 27 -10.66 2.44 0.05
N LEU A 28 -11.82 2.05 -0.46
CA LEU A 28 -12.76 1.19 0.27
C LEU A 28 -12.15 -0.17 0.61
N MET A 29 -11.37 -0.75 -0.30
CA MET A 29 -10.67 -2.01 -0.04
C MET A 29 -9.60 -1.85 1.05
N LEU A 30 -8.84 -0.75 1.04
CA LEU A 30 -7.85 -0.43 2.07
C LEU A 30 -8.53 -0.21 3.44
N GLU A 31 -9.63 0.54 3.50
CA GLU A 31 -10.40 0.77 4.73
C GLU A 31 -10.95 -0.53 5.33
N ALA A 32 -11.51 -1.40 4.49
CA ALA A 32 -12.04 -2.70 4.93
C ALA A 32 -10.92 -3.68 5.32
N THR A 33 -9.77 -3.61 4.65
CA THR A 33 -8.65 -4.51 4.91
C THR A 33 -7.87 -4.10 6.15
N LEU A 34 -7.72 -2.79 6.37
CA LEU A 34 -6.91 -2.13 7.39
C LEU A 34 -7.80 -1.24 8.28
N PRO A 35 -8.71 -1.84 9.06
CA PRO A 35 -9.75 -1.11 9.79
C PRO A 35 -9.18 -0.22 10.91
N ASP A 36 -8.05 -0.61 11.49
CA ASP A 36 -7.45 0.04 12.66
C ASP A 36 -6.09 0.67 12.36
N THR A 37 -5.68 1.61 13.23
CA THR A 37 -4.40 2.33 13.11
C THR A 37 -3.19 1.41 13.06
N LYS A 38 -3.19 0.29 13.77
CA LYS A 38 -2.05 -0.63 13.80
C LYS A 38 -1.89 -1.36 12.47
N SER A 39 -2.98 -1.87 11.91
CA SER A 39 -2.99 -2.52 10.60
C SER A 39 -2.52 -1.56 9.50
N ARG A 40 -2.96 -0.29 9.55
CA ARG A 40 -2.50 0.77 8.64
C ARG A 40 -1.01 1.08 8.80
N GLN A 41 -0.52 1.17 10.04
CA GLN A 41 0.91 1.36 10.31
C GLN A 41 1.74 0.17 9.81
N ILE A 42 1.32 -1.07 10.07
CA ILE A 42 2.00 -2.28 9.57
C ILE A 42 2.11 -2.25 8.04
N TYR A 43 1.00 -1.94 7.36
CA TYR A 43 0.96 -1.85 5.91
C TYR A 43 1.88 -0.75 5.38
N GLN A 44 1.76 0.48 5.92
CA GLN A 44 2.57 1.62 5.49
C GLN A 44 4.07 1.43 5.74
N MET A 45 4.43 0.75 6.83
CA MET A 45 5.83 0.42 7.15
C MET A 45 6.40 -0.72 6.29
N THR A 46 5.55 -1.49 5.59
CA THR A 46 6.02 -2.62 4.79
C THR A 46 6.63 -2.12 3.48
N GLU A 47 7.95 -2.07 3.49
CA GLU A 47 8.82 -1.82 2.35
C GLU A 47 9.82 -2.95 2.19
N GLU A 48 10.44 -3.08 1.01
CA GLU A 48 11.39 -4.15 0.72
C GLU A 48 12.60 -4.17 1.69
N THR A 49 12.94 -3.04 2.28
CA THR A 49 14.10 -2.87 3.17
C THR A 49 13.78 -3.03 4.65
N VAL A 50 12.50 -2.97 5.04
CA VAL A 50 12.10 -2.96 6.45
C VAL A 50 11.87 -4.38 6.93
N GLY A 51 12.71 -4.83 7.87
CA GLY A 51 12.61 -6.16 8.44
C GLY A 51 11.39 -6.32 9.34
N ARG A 52 10.80 -7.53 9.36
CA ARG A 52 9.62 -7.85 10.19
C ARG A 52 9.79 -7.46 11.66
N ASN A 53 10.95 -7.73 12.25
CA ASN A 53 11.24 -7.38 13.64
C ASN A 53 11.17 -5.86 13.90
N GLN A 54 11.53 -5.04 12.92
CA GLN A 54 11.43 -3.59 13.02
C GLN A 54 9.96 -3.14 13.01
N ILE A 55 9.14 -3.74 12.15
CA ILE A 55 7.69 -3.50 12.10
C ILE A 55 7.05 -3.89 13.44
N CYS A 56 7.35 -5.08 13.97
CA CYS A 56 6.83 -5.53 15.26
C CYS A 56 7.16 -4.55 16.39
N LYS A 57 8.42 -4.07 16.44
CA LYS A 57 8.87 -3.09 17.45
C LYS A 57 8.14 -1.76 17.32
N ALA A 58 8.04 -1.22 16.11
CA ALA A 58 7.42 0.08 15.87
C ALA A 58 5.91 0.05 16.12
N CYS A 59 5.22 -1.00 15.65
CA CYS A 59 3.78 -1.15 15.79
C CYS A 59 3.35 -1.76 17.14
N LYS A 60 4.30 -2.22 17.97
CA LYS A 60 4.06 -2.92 19.25
C LYS A 60 3.09 -4.10 19.09
N VAL A 61 3.35 -4.96 18.11
CA VAL A 61 2.55 -6.16 17.79
C VAL A 61 3.42 -7.40 17.67
N SER A 62 2.80 -8.59 17.70
CA SER A 62 3.50 -9.86 17.47
C SER A 62 3.86 -10.05 16.00
N SER A 63 4.83 -10.93 15.74
CA SER A 63 5.19 -11.34 14.38
C SER A 63 4.04 -12.05 13.65
N SER A 64 3.13 -12.72 14.38
CA SER A 64 1.95 -13.34 13.78
C SER A 64 0.99 -12.27 13.23
N THR A 65 0.66 -11.25 14.01
CA THR A 65 -0.21 -10.15 13.56
C THR A 65 0.33 -9.46 12.31
N VAL A 66 1.65 -9.20 12.25
CA VAL A 66 2.27 -8.64 11.04
C VAL A 66 2.10 -9.58 9.85
N SER A 67 2.31 -10.88 10.05
CA SER A 67 2.19 -11.88 8.98
C SER A 67 0.76 -12.00 8.48
N ASP A 68 -0.23 -11.97 9.37
CA ASP A 68 -1.65 -12.07 9.04
C ASP A 68 -2.11 -10.86 8.20
N VAL A 69 -1.73 -9.65 8.62
CA VAL A 69 -2.01 -8.41 7.87
C VAL A 69 -1.36 -8.45 6.50
N GLN A 70 -0.08 -8.81 6.42
CA GLN A 70 0.65 -8.89 5.17
C GLN A 70 0.05 -9.94 4.22
N GLN A 71 -0.29 -11.13 4.74
CA GLN A 71 -0.88 -12.20 3.93
C GLN A 71 -2.25 -11.81 3.38
N LYS A 72 -3.09 -11.16 4.21
CA LYS A 72 -4.37 -10.60 3.76
C LYS A 72 -4.16 -9.57 2.65
N CYS A 73 -3.22 -8.65 2.81
CA CYS A 73 -2.91 -7.64 1.78
C CYS A 73 -2.40 -8.27 0.47
N ILE A 74 -1.58 -9.33 0.55
CA ILE A 74 -1.10 -10.07 -0.63
C ILE A 74 -2.28 -10.72 -1.36
N SER A 75 -3.18 -11.40 -0.64
CA SER A 75 -4.34 -12.07 -1.25
C SER A 75 -5.31 -11.12 -1.97
N LEU A 76 -5.34 -9.85 -1.55
CA LEU A 76 -6.19 -8.81 -2.12
C LEU A 76 -5.47 -7.93 -3.16
N GLY A 77 -4.21 -8.22 -3.47
CA GLY A 77 -3.44 -7.43 -4.43
C GLY A 77 -3.10 -6.02 -3.94
N LEU A 78 -3.02 -5.82 -2.63
CA LEU A 78 -2.58 -4.55 -2.01
C LEU A 78 -1.08 -4.54 -1.73
N MET A 79 -0.42 -5.69 -1.82
CA MET A 79 0.99 -5.90 -1.54
C MET A 79 1.57 -6.92 -2.51
N SER A 80 2.78 -6.70 -3.01
CA SER A 80 3.52 -7.65 -3.82
C SER A 80 4.56 -8.42 -2.99
N VAL A 81 4.96 -9.58 -3.52
CA VAL A 81 6.09 -10.37 -3.02
C VAL A 81 7.13 -10.46 -4.13
N SER A 82 8.33 -9.98 -3.86
CA SER A 82 9.48 -10.07 -4.77
C SER A 82 10.05 -11.48 -4.78
N GLY A 83 10.83 -11.84 -5.80
CA GLY A 83 11.38 -13.20 -5.96
C GLY A 83 12.29 -13.66 -4.82
N ASP A 84 12.81 -12.72 -4.02
CA ASP A 84 13.59 -12.97 -2.81
C ASP A 84 12.74 -13.04 -1.53
N GLY A 85 11.41 -13.05 -1.66
CA GLY A 85 10.46 -13.12 -0.55
C GLY A 85 10.22 -11.81 0.19
N ARG A 86 10.78 -10.70 -0.29
CA ARG A 86 10.50 -9.35 0.24
C ARG A 86 9.08 -8.92 -0.11
N ARG A 87 8.49 -8.13 0.77
CA ARG A 87 7.11 -7.64 0.61
C ARG A 87 7.14 -6.14 0.38
N LYS A 88 6.28 -5.65 -0.50
CA LYS A 88 6.17 -4.23 -0.83
C LYS A 88 4.71 -3.82 -0.95
N ARG A 89 4.32 -2.75 -0.24
CA ARG A 89 2.99 -2.15 -0.42
C ARG A 89 2.85 -1.56 -1.83
N LEU A 90 1.65 -1.69 -2.41
CA LEU A 90 1.37 -1.14 -3.74
C LEU A 90 0.72 0.24 -3.72
N PHE A 91 0.20 0.65 -2.57
CA PHE A 91 -0.54 1.89 -2.39
C PHE A 91 0.03 2.69 -1.22
N ASP A 92 0.05 4.02 -1.33
CA ASP A 92 0.36 4.91 -0.21
C ASP A 92 -0.89 5.33 0.51
N LEU A 93 -0.98 5.04 1.81
CA LEU A 93 -2.17 5.41 2.58
C LEU A 93 -2.37 6.92 2.67
N ASN A 94 -1.32 7.74 2.46
CA ASN A 94 -1.46 9.19 2.35
C ASN A 94 -2.26 9.60 1.11
N ASP A 95 -2.17 8.85 0.00
CA ASP A 95 -2.92 9.15 -1.25
C ASP A 95 -4.43 8.95 -1.10
N PHE A 96 -4.87 8.33 0.01
CA PHE A 96 -6.26 7.98 0.30
C PHE A 96 -6.78 8.61 1.61
N ASP A 97 -5.98 9.46 2.27
CA ASP A 97 -6.28 10.06 3.58
C ASP A 97 -6.51 9.03 4.70
N LEU A 98 -5.82 7.89 4.64
CA LEU A 98 -6.02 6.78 5.60
C LEU A 98 -5.03 6.80 6.76
N LEU A 99 -4.00 7.63 6.71
CA LEU A 99 -3.15 7.92 7.85
C LEU A 99 -3.69 9.15 8.57
N SER A 100 -4.12 8.97 9.82
CA SER A 100 -4.36 10.10 10.69
C SER A 100 -3.03 10.85 10.87
N SER A 101 -2.97 12.11 10.44
CA SER A 101 -1.96 13.05 10.92
C SER A 101 -1.95 12.94 12.44
N THR A 102 -0.82 12.56 13.01
CA THR A 102 -0.61 12.53 14.45
C THR A 102 -0.82 13.93 15.01
N ALA A 103 -2.04 14.20 15.47
CA ALA A 103 -2.39 15.37 16.25
C ALA A 103 -3.44 14.99 17.30
N ASP A 104 -3.14 13.97 18.10
CA ASP A 104 -3.72 13.84 19.43
C ASP A 104 -2.59 13.96 20.44
N LYS A 105 -2.71 15.04 21.23
CA LYS A 105 -1.86 15.43 22.36
C LYS A 105 -1.99 14.47 23.53
#